data_AF-F1KD40-F1
#
_entry.id   AF-F1KD40-F1
#
_cell.length_a   1.000
_cell.length_b   1.000
_cell.length_c   1.000
_cell.angle_alpha   90.00
_cell.angle_beta   90.00
_cell.angle_gamma   90.00
#
_symmetry.space_group_name_H-M   'P 1'
#
loop_
_entity.id
_entity.type
_entity.pdbx_description
1 polymer ?
#
loop_
_entity_poly.entity_id
_entity_poly.type
_entity_poly.pdbx_seq_one_letter_code
_entity_poly.pdbx_strand_id
1 'polypeptide(L)'
;NDIRKPNRNHLIFAKEISNKLKQEQMETSTRQGWSQDEVEQATYGWRGFIQDGVVEYLDAEEEETPMITFSSEDLEEWREMKMGLPAGERFIEGELRVPRLKPLPDPRIHAYTHCEIHPAMIMGICASI
;
A
#
# COMPACT_ATOMS: atom_id res chain seq x y z
N ASN A 1 -0.98 1.30 14.85
CA ASN A 1 -0.77 -0.04 15.47
C ASN A 1 -1.46 -0.21 16.83
N ASP A 2 -2.76 0.09 16.94
CA ASP A 2 -3.51 -0.19 18.19
C ASP A 2 -3.84 -1.68 18.27
N ILE A 3 -3.43 -2.33 19.36
CA ILE A 3 -3.58 -3.78 19.60
C ILE A 3 -5.06 -4.18 19.63
N ARG A 4 -5.95 -3.24 19.95
CA ARG A 4 -7.40 -3.47 20.09
C ARG A 4 -8.14 -3.45 18.76
N LYS A 5 -7.51 -2.95 17.70
CA LYS A 5 -8.17 -2.85 16.40
C LYS A 5 -8.14 -4.21 15.67
N PRO A 6 -9.27 -4.62 15.05
CA PRO A 6 -9.36 -5.91 14.36
C PRO A 6 -8.45 -5.99 13.13
N ASN A 7 -8.11 -4.84 12.52
CA ASN A 7 -7.21 -4.74 11.38
C ASN A 7 -5.72 -4.59 11.79
N ARG A 8 -5.33 -5.04 12.98
CA ARG A 8 -3.93 -4.99 13.42
C ARG A 8 -3.04 -5.71 12.39
N ASN A 9 -1.87 -5.13 12.10
CA ASN A 9 -0.89 -5.63 11.15
C ASN A 9 -1.41 -5.72 9.70
N HIS A 10 -2.59 -5.19 9.38
CA HIS A 10 -3.07 -5.07 8.00
C HIS A 10 -2.90 -3.63 7.53
N LEU A 11 -2.85 -3.46 6.21
CA LEU A 11 -2.97 -2.13 5.62
C LEU A 11 -4.32 -1.51 5.99
N ILE A 12 -4.30 -0.20 6.25
CA ILE A 12 -5.53 0.58 6.43
C ILE A 12 -6.26 0.71 5.09
N PHE A 13 -5.51 0.75 3.98
CA PHE A 13 -6.06 0.71 2.64
C PHE A 13 -6.79 -0.61 2.39
N ALA A 14 -8.12 -0.54 2.29
CA ALA A 14 -9.00 -1.68 2.10
C ALA A 14 -9.82 -1.55 0.81
N LYS A 15 -10.50 -2.64 0.44
CA LYS A 15 -11.25 -2.73 -0.83
C LYS A 15 -12.37 -1.71 -0.91
N GLU A 16 -12.94 -1.34 0.22
CA GLU A 16 -13.97 -0.31 0.37
C GLU A 16 -13.46 1.06 -0.13
N ILE A 17 -12.24 1.44 0.27
CA ILE A 17 -11.60 2.69 -0.15
C ILE A 17 -11.26 2.64 -1.64
N SER A 18 -10.76 1.50 -2.13
CA SER A 18 -10.51 1.29 -3.56
C SER A 18 -11.79 1.43 -4.39
N ASN A 19 -12.90 0.86 -3.93
CA ASN A 19 -14.18 0.94 -4.65
C ASN A 19 -14.73 2.37 -4.66
N LYS A 20 -14.61 3.11 -3.56
CA LYS A 20 -14.97 4.53 -3.47
C LYS A 20 -14.23 5.37 -4.52
N LEU A 21 -12.94 5.15 -4.69
CA LEU A 21 -12.12 5.84 -5.69
C LEU A 21 -12.44 5.44 -7.12
N LYS A 22 -12.72 4.15 -7.37
CA LYS A 22 -13.16 3.69 -8.70
C LYS A 22 -14.47 4.32 -9.09
N GLN A 23 -15.42 4.43 -8.16
CA GLN A 23 -16.68 5.13 -8.39
C GLN A 23 -16.44 6.61 -8.70
N GLU A 24 -15.61 7.29 -7.90
CA GLU A 24 -15.24 8.68 -8.12
C GLU A 24 -14.62 8.89 -9.52
N GLN A 25 -13.74 7.98 -9.93
CA GLN A 25 -13.10 7.98 -11.25
C GLN A 25 -14.12 7.80 -12.38
N MET A 26 -15.14 6.94 -12.20
CA MET A 26 -16.23 6.77 -13.19
C MET A 26 -17.07 8.05 -13.34
N GLU A 27 -17.23 8.81 -12.26
CA GLU A 27 -17.99 10.06 -12.25
C GLU A 27 -17.18 11.26 -12.79
N THR A 28 -15.91 11.08 -13.17
CA THR A 28 -15.04 12.18 -13.66
C THR A 28 -15.69 13.00 -14.78
N SER A 29 -16.38 12.36 -15.71
CA SER A 29 -17.04 13.05 -16.84
C SER A 29 -18.15 14.02 -16.39
N THR A 30 -18.78 13.77 -15.24
CA THR A 30 -19.84 14.64 -14.71
C THR A 30 -19.31 15.97 -14.15
N ARG A 31 -18.01 16.03 -13.86
CA ARG A 31 -17.32 17.19 -13.27
C ARG A 31 -16.60 18.03 -14.33
N GLN A 32 -16.91 17.82 -15.61
CA GLN A 32 -16.28 18.56 -16.70
C GLN A 32 -16.67 20.05 -16.61
N GLY A 33 -15.66 20.92 -16.57
CA GLY A 33 -15.84 22.37 -16.43
C GLY A 33 -15.89 22.90 -15.00
N TRP A 34 -15.75 22.02 -13.99
CA TRP A 34 -15.57 22.44 -12.60
C TRP A 34 -14.17 23.00 -12.39
N SER A 35 -14.03 23.93 -11.44
CA SER A 35 -12.74 24.37 -10.95
C SER A 35 -12.04 23.28 -10.14
N GLN A 36 -10.72 23.39 -9.98
CA GLN A 36 -9.94 22.44 -9.19
C GLN A 36 -10.44 22.35 -7.74
N ASP A 37 -10.76 23.50 -7.12
CA ASP A 37 -11.24 23.58 -5.75
C ASP A 37 -12.61 22.89 -5.58
N GLU A 38 -13.52 23.05 -6.55
CA GLU A 38 -14.83 22.38 -6.54
C GLU A 38 -14.70 20.87 -6.67
N VAL A 39 -13.78 20.40 -7.54
CA VAL A 39 -13.49 18.97 -7.66
C VAL A 39 -12.95 18.44 -6.34
N GLU A 40 -11.94 19.08 -5.76
CA GLU A 40 -11.33 18.64 -4.50
C GLU A 40 -12.33 18.61 -3.33
N GLN A 41 -13.28 19.55 -3.28
CA GLN A 41 -14.32 19.56 -2.24
C GLN A 41 -15.35 18.44 -2.43
N ALA A 42 -15.64 18.07 -3.67
CA ALA A 42 -16.65 17.05 -3.99
C ALA A 42 -16.08 15.62 -4.09
N THR A 43 -14.77 15.47 -4.17
CA THR A 43 -14.09 14.18 -4.26
C THR A 43 -13.49 13.76 -2.93
N TYR A 44 -13.32 12.45 -2.76
CA TYR A 44 -12.50 11.91 -1.70
C TYR A 44 -11.02 12.13 -2.04
N GLY A 45 -10.61 11.74 -3.24
CA GLY A 45 -9.28 12.01 -3.78
C GLY A 45 -8.11 11.74 -2.83
N TRP A 46 -7.03 12.49 -2.98
CA TRP A 46 -5.84 12.37 -2.13
C TRP A 46 -6.05 12.90 -0.71
N ARG A 47 -6.79 14.01 -0.58
CA ARG A 47 -7.09 14.62 0.72
C ARG A 47 -7.80 13.64 1.66
N GLY A 48 -8.72 12.86 1.12
CA GLY A 48 -9.43 11.82 1.86
C GLY A 48 -8.49 10.76 2.43
N PHE A 49 -7.48 10.31 1.67
CA PHE A 49 -6.49 9.35 2.17
C PHE A 49 -5.73 9.84 3.40
N ILE A 50 -5.32 11.11 3.38
CA ILE A 50 -4.61 11.71 4.52
C ILE A 50 -5.55 11.84 5.72
N GLN A 51 -6.78 12.33 5.48
CA GLN A 51 -7.77 12.54 6.54
C GLN A 51 -8.19 11.23 7.23
N ASP A 52 -8.36 10.16 6.46
CA ASP A 52 -8.70 8.84 6.99
C ASP A 52 -7.46 8.08 7.56
N GLY A 53 -6.27 8.68 7.48
CA GLY A 53 -5.01 8.11 7.98
C GLY A 53 -4.56 6.87 7.19
N VAL A 54 -4.95 6.79 5.92
CA VAL A 54 -4.60 5.69 5.02
C VAL A 54 -3.19 5.86 4.47
N VAL A 55 -2.82 7.12 4.20
CA VAL A 55 -1.49 7.52 3.72
C VAL A 55 -0.94 8.58 4.67
N GLU A 56 0.36 8.46 4.93
CA GLU A 56 1.13 9.37 5.77
C GLU A 56 2.31 9.90 4.95
N TYR A 57 2.58 11.20 5.06
CA TYR A 57 3.82 11.77 4.53
C TYR A 57 4.91 11.53 5.55
N LEU A 58 6.01 10.96 5.08
CA LEU A 58 7.18 10.65 5.89
C LEU A 58 8.35 11.45 5.34
N ASP A 59 8.98 12.25 6.19
CA ASP A 59 10.21 12.94 5.81
C ASP A 59 11.45 12.05 6.03
N ALA A 60 12.62 12.53 5.60
CA ALA A 60 13.85 11.76 5.66
C ALA A 60 14.39 11.56 7.09
N GLU A 61 14.05 12.43 8.04
CA GLU A 61 14.45 12.28 9.44
C GLU A 61 13.58 11.22 10.12
N GLU A 62 12.28 11.24 9.84
CA GLU A 62 11.32 10.28 10.38
C GLU A 62 11.53 8.86 9.82
N GLU A 63 12.02 8.71 8.57
CA GLU A 63 12.25 7.43 7.89
C GLU A 63 13.20 6.47 8.62
N GLU A 64 14.06 6.97 9.52
CA GLU A 64 14.98 6.11 10.28
C GLU A 64 14.28 5.21 11.33
N THR A 65 13.02 5.51 11.66
CA THR A 65 12.28 4.83 12.73
C THR A 65 11.22 3.81 12.28
N PRO A 66 10.43 4.00 11.21
CA PRO A 66 9.44 3.03 10.79
C PRO A 66 10.06 1.83 10.09
N MET A 67 9.32 0.72 10.14
CA MET A 67 9.62 -0.46 9.33
C MET A 67 8.69 -0.48 8.12
N ILE A 68 9.26 -0.39 6.92
CA ILE A 68 8.53 -0.29 5.65
C ILE A 68 8.62 -1.61 4.88
N THR A 69 7.48 -2.14 4.41
CA THR A 69 7.45 -3.27 3.45
C THR A 69 7.53 -2.77 2.02
N PHE A 70 8.22 -3.50 1.13
CA PHE A 70 8.32 -3.13 -0.29
C PHE A 70 7.04 -3.39 -1.08
N SER A 71 6.25 -4.39 -0.67
CA SER A 71 4.96 -4.72 -1.28
C SER A 71 3.97 -5.22 -0.24
N SER A 72 2.68 -5.17 -0.56
CA SER A 72 1.63 -5.72 0.29
C SER A 72 1.75 -7.23 0.49
N GLU A 73 2.31 -7.94 -0.50
CA GLU A 73 2.59 -9.38 -0.43
C GLU A 73 3.63 -9.69 0.67
N ASP A 74 4.68 -8.88 0.78
CA ASP A 74 5.73 -9.11 1.80
C ASP A 74 5.16 -8.95 3.22
N LEU A 75 4.17 -8.06 3.40
CA LEU A 75 3.45 -7.92 4.67
C LEU A 75 2.59 -9.16 4.97
N GLU A 76 1.94 -9.73 3.97
CA GLU A 76 1.15 -10.96 4.10
C GLU A 76 2.03 -12.16 4.45
N GLU A 77 3.14 -12.37 3.71
CA GLU A 77 4.12 -13.42 3.99
C GLU A 77 4.67 -13.31 5.43
N TRP A 78 4.98 -12.10 5.89
CA TRP A 78 5.43 -11.88 7.26
C TRP A 78 4.35 -12.23 8.30
N ARG A 79 3.07 -11.91 8.03
CA ARG A 79 1.96 -12.25 8.92
C ARG A 79 1.74 -13.76 8.99
N GLU A 80 1.76 -14.45 7.86
CA GLU A 80 1.64 -15.90 7.78
C GLU A 80 2.74 -16.58 8.60
N MET A 81 3.99 -16.13 8.43
CA MET A 81 5.13 -16.59 9.23
C MET A 81 4.89 -16.38 10.73
N LYS A 82 4.38 -15.20 11.15
CA LYS A 82 4.07 -14.93 12.57
C LYS A 82 2.90 -15.77 13.12
N MET A 83 2.00 -16.24 12.25
CA MET A 83 0.93 -17.18 12.61
C MET A 83 1.39 -18.64 12.62
N GLY A 84 2.65 -18.92 12.24
CA GLY A 84 3.19 -20.27 12.13
C GLY A 84 2.64 -21.05 10.93
N LEU A 85 2.06 -20.36 9.96
CA LEU A 85 1.68 -20.97 8.69
C LEU A 85 2.94 -21.29 7.89
N PRO A 86 2.99 -22.44 7.20
CA PRO A 86 4.11 -22.74 6.32
C PRO A 86 4.18 -21.65 5.25
N ALA A 87 5.39 -21.18 4.94
CA ALA A 87 5.59 -20.31 3.78
C ALA A 87 4.93 -20.99 2.58
N GLY A 88 3.94 -20.32 1.97
CA GLY A 88 3.29 -20.84 0.78
C GLY A 88 4.36 -21.27 -0.23
N GLU A 89 4.16 -22.43 -0.88
CA GLU A 89 5.02 -22.82 -1.99
C GLU A 89 5.08 -21.61 -2.92
N ARG A 90 6.26 -21.01 -3.07
CA ARG A 90 6.48 -19.93 -4.04
C ARG A 90 6.16 -20.54 -5.39
N PHE A 91 4.92 -20.34 -5.85
CA PHE A 91 4.37 -21.06 -6.98
C PHE A 91 5.36 -21.00 -8.14
N ILE A 92 5.95 -22.15 -8.45
CA ILE A 92 6.46 -22.44 -9.79
C ILE A 92 5.23 -22.76 -10.63
N GLU A 93 4.31 -21.81 -10.77
CA GLU A 93 3.22 -21.93 -11.72
C GLU A 93 3.71 -21.41 -13.07
N GLY A 94 4.10 -22.37 -13.91
CA GLY A 94 4.50 -22.17 -15.29
C GLY A 94 6.01 -22.31 -15.47
N GLU A 95 6.41 -23.32 -16.24
CA GLU A 95 7.78 -23.68 -16.65
C GLU A 95 8.58 -22.54 -17.36
N LEU A 96 8.07 -21.31 -17.39
CA LEU A 96 8.62 -20.17 -18.14
C LEU A 96 8.75 -18.86 -17.33
N ARG A 97 8.33 -18.81 -16.06
CA ARG A 97 8.47 -17.61 -15.24
C ARG A 97 9.43 -17.85 -14.08
N VAL A 98 10.63 -17.32 -14.20
CA VAL A 98 11.51 -17.14 -13.04
C VAL A 98 10.99 -15.95 -12.24
N PRO A 99 10.47 -16.16 -11.01
CA PRO A 99 10.06 -15.04 -10.18
C PRO A 99 11.28 -14.21 -9.80
N ARG A 100 11.05 -12.93 -9.50
CA ARG A 100 12.07 -12.10 -8.86
C ARG A 100 12.55 -12.82 -7.59
N LEU A 101 13.87 -12.90 -7.40
CA LEU A 101 14.42 -13.43 -6.15
C LEU A 101 14.03 -12.50 -5.01
N LYS A 102 13.08 -12.94 -4.17
CA LYS A 102 12.68 -12.26 -2.94
C LYS A 102 13.37 -12.91 -1.72
N PRO A 103 13.91 -12.15 -0.76
CA PRO A 103 14.35 -12.70 0.51
C PRO A 103 13.17 -13.31 1.28
N LEU A 104 13.44 -14.17 2.26
CA LEU A 104 12.40 -14.66 3.18
C LEU A 104 12.06 -13.56 4.20
N PRO A 105 10.83 -13.55 4.74
CA PRO A 105 10.47 -12.64 5.82
C PRO A 105 11.42 -12.79 7.02
N ASP A 106 11.88 -11.67 7.59
CA ASP A 106 12.79 -11.70 8.73
C ASP A 106 12.02 -11.95 10.04
N PRO A 107 12.31 -13.04 10.78
CA PRO A 107 11.61 -13.36 12.02
C PRO A 107 11.86 -12.35 13.14
N ARG A 108 12.94 -11.55 13.06
CA ARG A 108 13.30 -10.54 14.06
C ARG A 108 12.41 -9.30 14.00
N ILE A 109 11.74 -9.06 12.88
CA ILE A 109 10.83 -7.91 12.73
C ILE A 109 9.58 -8.17 13.56
N HIS A 110 9.30 -7.26 14.50
CA HIS A 110 8.17 -7.37 15.43
C HIS A 110 6.86 -6.82 14.85
N ALA A 111 6.94 -5.77 14.05
CA ALA A 111 5.81 -5.17 13.35
C ALA A 111 6.30 -4.30 12.20
N TYR A 112 5.54 -4.27 11.10
CA TYR A 112 5.66 -3.24 10.08
C TYR A 112 4.71 -2.08 10.40
N THR A 113 5.14 -0.86 10.09
CA THR A 113 4.36 0.37 10.31
C THR A 113 3.82 0.94 9.01
N HIS A 114 4.56 0.78 7.92
CA HIS A 114 4.23 1.34 6.61
C HIS A 114 4.45 0.30 5.51
N CYS A 115 3.83 0.56 4.36
CA CYS A 115 4.08 -0.17 3.12
C CYS A 115 4.31 0.85 2.02
N GLU A 116 5.34 0.61 1.21
CA GLU A 116 5.61 1.39 0.02
C GLU A 116 4.41 1.31 -0.94
N ILE A 117 4.03 2.43 -1.57
CA ILE A 117 2.89 2.47 -2.49
C ILE A 117 3.21 1.65 -3.74
N HIS A 118 4.39 1.90 -4.33
CA HIS A 118 4.90 1.11 -5.44
C HIS A 118 6.41 1.36 -5.63
N PRO A 119 7.27 0.33 -5.73
CA PRO A 119 8.73 0.51 -5.82
C PRO A 119 9.22 1.34 -7.00
N ALA A 120 8.42 1.44 -8.08
CA ALA A 120 8.77 2.28 -9.23
C ALA A 120 8.72 3.80 -8.92
N MET A 121 8.10 4.22 -7.81
CA MET A 121 7.96 5.62 -7.42
C MET A 121 9.29 6.27 -6.99
N ILE A 122 10.35 5.47 -6.77
CA ILE A 122 11.71 5.98 -6.56
C ILE A 122 12.34 6.56 -7.84
N MET A 123 11.78 6.23 -9.00
CA MET A 123 12.32 6.61 -10.30
C MET A 123 11.91 8.05 -10.65
N GLY A 124 12.86 8.84 -11.15
CA GLY A 124 12.59 10.16 -11.70
C GLY A 124 11.92 10.12 -13.08
N ILE A 125 11.40 11.26 -13.53
CA ILE A 125 10.61 11.42 -14.77
C ILE A 125 11.28 10.79 -16.00
N CYS A 126 12.58 11.00 -16.22
CA CYS A 126 13.26 10.46 -17.40
C CYS A 126 13.36 8.93 -17.40
N ALA A 127 13.31 8.31 -16.23
CA ALA A 127 13.43 6.86 -16.07
C ALA A 127 12.06 6.15 -15.99
N SER A 128 10.96 6.90 -16.01
CA SER A 128 9.58 6.39 -16.00
C SER A 128 8.92 6.35 -17.39
N ILE A 129 9.69 6.57 -18.46
CA ILE A 129 9.24 6.59 -19.87
C ILE A 129 9.41 5.21 -20.51
#